data_AF-A0A0J0XQ35-F1
#
_entry.id   AF-A0A0J0XQ35-F1
#
_cell.length_a   1.000
_cell.length_b   1.000
_cell.length_c   1.000
_cell.angle_alpha   90.00
_cell.angle_beta   90.00
_cell.angle_gamma   90.00
#
_symmetry.space_group_name_H-M   'P 1'
#
loop_
_entity.id
_entity.type
_entity.pdbx_description
1 polymer ?
#
loop_
_entity_poly.entity_id
_entity_poly.type
_entity_poly.pdbx_seq_one_letter_code
_entity_poly.pdbx_strand_id
1 'polypeptide(L)'
;MILSEFAGASQSLAGSLIINPWDVDSTASAIHQALTLAPEIRAQNWTKLFAYVSNFTAQSWGLSFLNELNRSTGRRPTGPLLGGRRKSSSNLSRASSRASIKRRFTVNSSTPVAPVVAS
;
A
#
# COMPACT_ATOMS: atom_id res chain seq x y z
N MET A 1 -2.78 -1.80 -20.99
CA MET A 1 -1.90 -0.60 -20.92
C MET A 1 -0.47 -1.10 -20.80
N ILE A 2 0.45 -0.51 -21.56
CA ILE A 2 1.88 -0.82 -21.49
C ILE A 2 2.57 0.37 -20.83
N LEU A 3 3.47 0.13 -19.88
CA LEU A 3 4.12 1.18 -19.10
C LEU A 3 5.60 0.87 -18.92
N SER A 4 6.44 1.90 -19.00
CA SER A 4 7.87 1.77 -18.69
C SER A 4 8.08 1.52 -17.20
N GLU A 5 9.05 0.67 -16.85
CA GLU A 5 9.48 0.47 -15.45
C GLU A 5 9.93 1.77 -14.78
N PHE A 6 10.50 2.69 -15.56
CA PHE A 6 10.99 3.99 -15.12
C PHE A 6 9.87 5.02 -14.89
N ALA A 7 8.62 4.72 -15.26
CA ALA A 7 7.50 5.59 -14.97
C ALA A 7 7.19 5.53 -13.47
N GLY A 8 7.11 6.67 -12.78
CA GLY A 8 6.82 6.71 -11.34
C GLY A 8 5.48 6.09 -10.94
N ALA A 9 4.56 5.90 -11.89
CA ALA A 9 3.28 5.23 -11.68
C ALA A 9 3.33 3.70 -11.88
N SER A 10 4.46 3.14 -12.32
CA SER A 10 4.62 1.70 -12.59
C SER A 10 4.39 0.84 -11.35
N GLN A 11 4.81 1.33 -10.18
CA GLN A 11 4.62 0.65 -8.90
C GLN A 11 3.17 0.64 -8.44
N SER A 12 2.35 1.58 -8.92
CA SER A 12 0.99 1.77 -8.41
C SER A 12 -0.09 1.26 -9.37
N LEU A 13 0.22 1.09 -10.65
CA LEU A 13 -0.69 0.61 -11.68
C LEU A 13 -0.59 -0.91 -11.87
N ALA A 14 -1.01 -1.64 -10.82
CA ALA A 14 -1.07 -3.10 -10.81
C ALA A 14 -2.10 -3.62 -11.84
N GLY A 15 -1.61 -4.10 -12.98
CA GLY A 15 -2.42 -4.51 -14.14
C GLY A 15 -1.91 -3.99 -15.48
N SER A 16 -0.90 -3.11 -15.46
CA SER A 16 -0.14 -2.73 -16.65
C SER A 16 0.95 -3.75 -17.00
N LEU A 17 1.25 -3.89 -18.29
CA LEU A 17 2.42 -4.61 -18.75
C LEU A 17 3.63 -3.69 -18.58
N ILE A 18 4.49 -4.01 -17.62
CA ILE A 18 5.72 -3.25 -17.35
C ILE A 18 6.80 -3.69 -18.35
N ILE A 19 7.41 -2.73 -19.02
CA ILE A 19 8.46 -2.96 -20.02
C ILE A 19 9.70 -2.12 -19.73
N ASN A 20 10.85 -2.62 -20.16
CA ASN A 20 12.06 -1.85 -20.28
C ASN A 20 12.15 -1.27 -21.71
N PRO A 21 12.11 0.06 -21.91
CA PRO A 21 12.12 0.66 -23.25
C PRO A 21 13.43 0.46 -24.02
N TRP A 22 14.52 0.07 -23.34
CA TRP A 22 15.81 -0.20 -23.99
C TRP A 22 15.90 -1.61 -24.57
N ASP A 23 14.97 -2.50 -24.20
CA ASP A 23 14.87 -3.85 -24.70
C ASP A 23 13.75 -3.94 -25.75
N VAL A 24 14.16 -3.93 -27.01
CA VAL A 24 13.24 -3.89 -28.16
C VAL A 24 12.46 -5.20 -28.30
N ASP A 25 13.09 -6.34 -27.99
CA ASP A 25 12.47 -7.68 -28.12
C ASP A 25 11.41 -7.90 -27.04
N SER A 26 11.72 -7.51 -25.80
CA SER A 26 10.76 -7.53 -24.69
C SER A 26 9.58 -6.58 -24.95
N THR A 27 9.86 -5.38 -25.47
CA THR A 27 8.83 -4.41 -25.80
C THR A 27 7.91 -4.92 -26.92
N ALA A 28 8.46 -5.51 -27.99
CA ALA A 28 7.69 -6.12 -29.07
C ALA A 28 6.80 -7.26 -28.56
N SER A 29 7.36 -8.12 -27.70
CA SER A 29 6.63 -9.22 -27.06
C SER A 29 5.48 -8.72 -26.18
N ALA A 30 5.70 -7.63 -25.44
CA ALA A 30 4.66 -7.00 -24.61
C ALA A 30 3.54 -6.37 -25.45
N ILE A 31 3.88 -5.75 -26.59
CA ILE A 31 2.87 -5.23 -27.55
C ILE A 31 2.05 -6.39 -28.11
N HIS A 32 2.71 -7.46 -28.55
CA HIS A 32 2.03 -8.65 -29.04
C HIS A 32 1.07 -9.23 -27.98
N GLN A 33 1.54 -9.42 -26.75
CA GLN A 33 0.70 -9.88 -25.64
C GLN A 33 -0.48 -8.94 -25.37
N ALA A 34 -0.27 -7.62 -25.42
CA ALA A 34 -1.35 -6.65 -25.22
C ALA A 34 -2.46 -6.79 -26.25
N LEU A 35 -2.12 -7.12 -27.51
CA LEU A 35 -3.06 -7.31 -28.61
C LEU A 35 -3.77 -8.67 -28.53
N THR A 36 -3.06 -9.74 -28.16
CA THR A 36 -3.60 -11.10 -28.06
C THR A 36 -4.29 -11.42 -26.72
N LEU A 37 -4.26 -10.48 -25.78
CA LEU A 37 -4.86 -10.63 -24.45
C LEU A 37 -6.37 -10.91 -24.55
N ALA A 38 -6.81 -12.01 -23.92
CA ALA A 38 -8.21 -12.42 -23.88
C ALA A 38 -9.10 -11.29 -23.33
N PRO A 39 -10.32 -11.11 -23.86
CA PRO A 39 -11.19 -9.99 -23.50
C PRO A 39 -11.54 -9.95 -22.01
N GLU A 40 -11.68 -11.10 -21.35
CA GLU A 40 -11.98 -11.21 -19.92
C GLU A 40 -10.82 -10.67 -19.07
N ILE A 41 -9.59 -11.10 -19.37
CA ILE A 41 -8.39 -10.65 -18.66
C ILE A 41 -8.15 -9.17 -18.93
N ARG A 42 -8.38 -8.71 -20.17
CA ARG A 42 -8.29 -7.30 -20.55
C ARG A 42 -9.26 -6.44 -19.75
N ALA A 43 -10.50 -6.88 -19.59
CA ALA A 43 -11.51 -6.19 -18.79
C ALA A 43 -11.13 -6.15 -17.30
N GLN A 44 -10.66 -7.27 -16.73
CA GLN A 44 -10.20 -7.33 -15.35
C GLN A 44 -9.02 -6.38 -15.08
N ASN A 45 -8.03 -6.36 -15.98
CA ASN A 45 -6.90 -5.45 -15.89
C ASN A 45 -7.36 -4.00 -16.02
N TRP A 46 -8.21 -3.70 -16.99
CA TRP A 46 -8.77 -2.36 -17.17
C TRP A 46 -9.51 -1.87 -15.92
N THR A 47 -10.35 -2.69 -15.29
CA THR A 47 -11.06 -2.30 -14.06
C THR A 47 -10.11 -1.93 -12.93
N LYS A 48 -9.03 -2.69 -12.73
CA LYS A 48 -8.01 -2.39 -11.71
C LYS A 48 -7.29 -1.07 -12.01
N LEU A 49 -6.86 -0.89 -13.25
CA LEU A 49 -6.20 0.32 -13.74
C LEU A 49 -7.11 1.55 -13.62
N PHE A 50 -8.36 1.43 -14.04
CA PHE A 50 -9.35 2.50 -14.01
C PHE A 50 -9.70 2.91 -12.59
N ALA A 51 -9.89 1.94 -11.69
CA ALA A 51 -10.11 2.22 -10.28
C ALA A 51 -8.93 3.00 -9.68
N TYR A 52 -7.68 2.62 -9.98
CA TYR A 52 -6.51 3.34 -9.49
C TYR A 52 -6.50 4.80 -9.98
N VAL A 53 -6.59 5.04 -11.29
CA VAL A 53 -6.56 6.39 -11.87
C VAL A 53 -7.72 7.26 -11.36
N SER A 54 -8.90 6.68 -11.15
CA SER A 54 -10.07 7.41 -10.67
C SER A 54 -9.98 7.83 -9.20
N ASN A 55 -9.22 7.10 -8.37
CA ASN A 55 -9.02 7.45 -6.96
C ASN A 55 -7.92 8.51 -6.75
N PHE A 56 -6.90 8.53 -7.62
CA PHE A 56 -5.75 9.44 -7.51
C PHE A 56 -5.83 10.60 -8.51
N THR A 57 -6.85 11.44 -8.35
CA THR A 57 -7.07 12.61 -9.21
C THR A 57 -6.19 13.80 -8.83
N ALA A 58 -5.92 14.70 -9.80
CA ALA A 58 -5.20 15.95 -9.56
C ALA A 58 -5.89 16.84 -8.51
N GLN A 59 -7.23 16.78 -8.41
CA GLN A 59 -8.00 17.50 -7.38
C GLN A 59 -7.67 16.98 -5.98
N SER A 60 -7.67 15.65 -5.79
CA SER A 60 -7.32 15.02 -4.51
C SER A 60 -5.89 15.38 -4.10
N TRP A 61 -4.95 15.28 -5.05
CA TRP A 61 -3.57 15.67 -4.84
C TRP A 61 -3.43 17.15 -4.44
N GLY A 62 -4.13 18.06 -5.11
CA GLY A 62 -4.09 19.50 -4.82
C GLY A 62 -4.60 19.83 -3.41
N LEU A 63 -5.68 19.18 -2.97
CA LEU A 63 -6.19 19.32 -1.60
C LEU A 63 -5.19 18.80 -0.57
N SER A 64 -4.61 17.61 -0.79
CA SER A 64 -3.57 17.06 0.07
C SER A 64 -2.33 17.96 0.15
N PHE A 65 -1.90 18.52 -0.98
CA PHE A 65 -0.76 19.44 -1.04
C PHE A 65 -1.02 20.73 -0.24
N LEU A 66 -2.19 21.35 -0.43
CA LEU A 66 -2.57 22.55 0.33
C LEU A 66 -2.72 22.28 1.84
N ASN A 67 -3.27 21.11 2.20
CA ASN A 67 -3.37 20.69 3.59
C ASN A 67 -1.99 20.52 4.24
N GLU A 68 -1.05 19.88 3.54
CA GLU A 68 0.32 19.73 4.04
C GLU A 68 1.04 21.07 4.11
N LEU A 69 0.86 21.95 3.10
CA LEU A 69 1.42 23.31 3.12
C LEU A 69 0.93 24.11 4.32
N ASN A 70 -0.37 24.07 4.62
CA ASN A 70 -0.95 24.74 5.80
C ASN A 70 -0.43 24.16 7.12
N ARG A 71 -0.14 22.86 7.16
CA ARG A 71 0.44 22.16 8.30
C ARG A 71 1.91 22.55 8.51
N SER A 72 2.71 22.57 7.45
CA SER A 72 4.15 22.90 7.48
C SER A 72 4.42 24.37 7.74
N THR A 73 3.57 25.27 7.23
CA THR A 73 3.71 26.73 7.44
C THR A 73 3.34 27.19 8.85
N GLY A 74 3.00 26.26 9.76
CA GLY A 74 2.72 26.59 11.17
C GLY A 74 1.52 27.53 11.33
N ARG A 75 0.71 27.67 10.28
CA ARG A 75 -0.48 28.50 10.30
C ARG A 75 -1.51 27.77 11.17
N ARG A 76 -1.42 28.00 12.48
CA ARG A 76 -2.51 27.73 13.41
C ARG A 76 -3.79 28.23 12.73
N PRO A 77 -4.88 27.45 12.71
CA PRO A 77 -6.12 27.91 12.09
C PRO A 77 -6.46 29.27 12.70
N THR A 78 -6.27 30.33 11.91
CA THR A 78 -6.56 31.71 12.30
C THR A 78 -8.05 31.90 12.14
N GLY A 79 -8.81 31.23 13.01
CA GLY A 79 -10.23 31.42 13.19
C GLY A 79 -10.47 31.72 14.67
N PRO A 80 -11.33 32.68 15.03
CA PRO A 80 -11.67 32.92 16.42
C PRO A 80 -12.14 31.63 17.06
N LEU A 81 -11.69 31.34 18.28
CA LEU A 81 -12.28 30.29 19.10
C LEU A 81 -13.69 30.70 19.50
N LEU A 82 -14.66 30.53 18.60
CA LEU A 82 -16.08 30.68 18.91
C LEU A 82 -16.79 29.35 18.73
N GLY A 83 -17.06 28.70 19.86
CA GLY A 83 -18.37 28.12 20.12
C GLY A 83 -18.76 26.84 19.36
N GLY A 84 -17.95 25.80 19.43
CA GLY A 84 -18.32 24.43 19.04
C GLY A 84 -18.53 23.52 20.24
N ARG A 85 -19.61 23.74 20.98
CA ARG A 85 -20.26 22.85 21.97
C ARG A 85 -19.57 21.48 22.20
N ARG A 86 -18.73 21.38 23.25
CA ARG A 86 -18.32 20.09 23.84
C ARG A 86 -19.60 19.35 24.26
N LYS A 87 -19.98 18.29 23.55
CA LYS A 87 -20.99 17.36 24.08
C LYS A 87 -20.38 16.65 25.29
N SER A 88 -21.10 16.81 26.39
CA SER A 88 -20.98 16.16 27.69
C SER A 88 -20.34 14.78 27.63
N SER A 89 -19.40 14.60 28.56
CA SER A 89 -18.84 13.34 29.01
C SER A 89 -19.92 12.29 29.23
N SER A 90 -19.97 11.28 28.37
CA SER A 90 -20.53 9.97 28.72
C SER A 90 -19.38 9.03 29.05
N ASN A 91 -19.45 8.48 30.25
CA ASN A 91 -18.50 7.58 30.88
C ASN A 91 -18.12 6.42 29.94
N LEU A 92 -16.82 6.31 29.65
CA LEU A 92 -16.23 5.07 29.14
C LEU A 92 -15.10 4.64 30.08
N SER A 93 -15.50 4.18 31.27
CA SER A 93 -14.71 3.28 32.09
C SER A 93 -14.60 1.92 31.39
N ARG A 94 -13.83 1.86 30.30
CA ARG A 94 -13.29 0.59 29.81
C ARG A 94 -12.06 0.29 30.62
N ALA A 95 -12.28 -0.42 31.72
CA ALA A 95 -11.27 -1.23 32.36
C ALA A 95 -10.59 -2.08 31.27
N SER A 96 -9.38 -1.71 30.88
CA SER A 96 -8.54 -2.58 30.08
C SER A 96 -7.74 -3.40 31.08
N SER A 97 -8.32 -4.54 31.41
CA SER A 97 -7.65 -5.64 32.10
C SER A 97 -6.30 -5.88 31.43
N ARG A 98 -5.21 -5.63 32.15
CA ARG A 98 -3.88 -6.10 31.80
C ARG A 98 -3.91 -7.63 31.89
N ALA A 99 -4.36 -8.26 30.81
CA ALA A 99 -4.29 -9.70 30.64
C ALA A 99 -2.84 -10.06 30.26
N SER A 100 -2.13 -10.57 31.24
CA SER A 100 -0.78 -11.10 31.16
C SER A 100 -0.67 -12.21 30.11
N ILE A 101 -0.02 -11.92 28.98
CA ILE A 101 0.49 -12.97 28.08
C ILE A 101 1.79 -13.48 28.71
N LYS A 102 1.67 -14.51 29.56
CA LYS A 102 2.79 -15.38 29.89
C LYS A 102 3.08 -16.25 28.67
N ARG A 103 4.01 -15.83 27.80
CA ARG A 103 4.63 -16.74 26.83
C ARG A 103 5.56 -17.68 27.59
N ARG A 104 5.00 -18.84 27.94
CA ARG A 104 5.73 -19.99 28.46
C ARG A 104 6.55 -20.58 27.31
N PHE A 105 7.85 -20.28 27.27
CA PHE A 105 8.79 -21.04 26.43
C PHE A 105 8.94 -22.43 27.06
N THR A 106 8.31 -23.42 26.46
CA THR A 106 8.65 -24.83 26.67
C THR A 106 9.86 -25.14 25.80
N VAL A 107 11.05 -25.10 26.39
CA VAL A 107 12.21 -25.82 25.86
C VAL A 107 12.19 -27.20 26.50
N ASN A 108 11.89 -28.21 25.70
CA ASN A 108 12.09 -29.62 26.00
C ASN A 108 12.04 -30.34 24.63
N SER A 109 12.91 -31.25 24.23
CA SER A 109 14.14 -31.82 24.78
C SER A 109 14.70 -32.74 23.69
N SER A 110 16.02 -32.95 23.71
CA SER A 110 16.68 -34.22 23.39
C SER A 110 16.48 -34.84 21.99
N THR A 111 17.48 -34.67 21.12
CA THR A 111 17.99 -35.79 20.31
C THR A 111 19.48 -35.94 20.61
N PRO A 112 19.98 -37.15 20.95
CA PRO A 112 21.41 -37.39 21.05
C PRO A 112 21.96 -37.60 19.63
N VAL A 113 22.89 -36.75 19.20
CA VAL A 113 23.68 -37.00 17.99
C VAL A 113 24.77 -38.01 18.38
N ALA A 114 24.72 -39.20 17.79
CA ALA A 114 25.73 -40.25 17.95
C ALA A 114 27.07 -39.82 17.31
N PRO A 115 28.23 -40.22 17.85
CA PRO A 115 29.51 -39.97 17.21
C PRO A 115 29.73 -40.97 16.08
N VAL A 116 29.93 -40.48 14.85
CA VAL A 116 30.48 -41.29 13.75
C VAL A 116 32.00 -41.34 13.93
N VAL A 117 32.49 -42.54 14.23
CA VAL A 117 33.91 -42.91 14.25
C VAL A 117 34.50 -42.73 12.86
N ALA A 118 35.65 -42.04 12.78
CA ALA A 118 36.50 -42.03 11.60
C ALA A 118 37.92 -42.46 12.01
N SER A 119 38.39 -43.50 11.33
CA SER A 119 39.76 -44.08 11.28
C SER A 119 40.25 -44.87 12.49
#